data_AF-A0A952YRE7-F1
#
_entry.id   AF-A0A952YRE7-F1
#
_cell.length_a   1.000
_cell.length_b   1.000
_cell.length_c   1.000
_cell.angle_alpha   90.00
_cell.angle_beta   90.00
_cell.angle_gamma   90.00
#
_symmetry.space_group_name_H-M   'P 1'
#
loop_
_entity.id
_entity.type
_entity.pdbx_description
1 polymer ?
#
loop_
_entity_poly.entity_id
_entity_poly.type
_entity_poly.pdbx_seq_one_letter_code
_entity_poly.pdbx_strand_id
1 'polypeptide(L)'
;MKNEAAMILQSGDTSDSTREAPLTDTTPLRLPCPDVIDAASRREPLDVRAQRLFASLPYAYRLSVTRQRFPHVLNRIAAEWGAPMRFLELMDELLMDRRGNREGFPFDSVLELTNLREYYLNEVQVGLRKRLEARRSPW
;
A
#
# COMPACT_ATOMS: atom_id res chain seq x y z
N MET A 1 -72.25 33.49 -4.19
CA MET A 1 -71.82 32.59 -3.09
C MET A 1 -71.13 33.48 -2.08
N LYS A 2 -71.84 33.93 -1.05
CA LYS A 2 -72.00 33.25 0.25
C LYS A 2 -70.70 33.24 1.08
N ASN A 3 -70.73 34.05 2.14
CA ASN A 3 -70.11 33.88 3.47
C ASN A 3 -68.69 34.51 3.60
N GLU A 4 -68.47 35.59 4.37
CA GLU A 4 -68.54 35.76 5.84
C GLU A 4 -67.40 35.10 6.62
N ALA A 5 -67.01 35.81 7.69
CA ALA A 5 -66.11 35.46 8.79
C ALA A 5 -64.62 35.75 8.55
N ALA A 6 -63.84 36.24 9.51
CA ALA A 6 -64.05 36.93 10.78
C ALA A 6 -62.65 37.07 11.41
N MET A 7 -62.51 38.03 12.31
CA MET A 7 -61.61 38.01 13.47
C MET A 7 -60.08 38.09 13.21
N ILE A 8 -59.39 39.15 13.65
CA ILE A 8 -59.14 39.61 15.04
C ILE A 8 -58.03 38.79 15.72
N LEU A 9 -56.91 39.50 15.90
CA LEU A 9 -56.00 39.58 17.06
C LEU A 9 -55.14 38.40 17.49
N GLN A 10 -54.10 38.87 18.21
CA GLN A 10 -53.18 38.22 19.14
C GLN A 10 -51.97 37.53 18.52
N SER A 11 -50.74 38.05 18.70
CA SER A 11 -49.96 38.35 19.93
C SER A 11 -49.04 37.19 20.30
N GLY A 12 -47.84 37.54 20.78
CA GLY A 12 -46.80 36.64 21.27
C GLY A 12 -45.54 36.86 20.44
N ASP A 13 -44.69 37.84 20.76
CA ASP A 13 -43.79 37.85 21.93
C ASP A 13 -43.07 36.50 22.10
N THR A 14 -41.79 36.48 21.75
CA THR A 14 -40.72 35.89 22.58
C THR A 14 -39.40 36.37 21.99
N SER A 15 -38.73 37.28 22.69
CA SER A 15 -37.28 37.43 22.55
C SER A 15 -36.63 36.24 23.24
N ASP A 16 -35.83 35.44 22.55
CA ASP A 16 -34.94 34.51 23.23
C ASP A 16 -33.66 34.22 22.44
N SER A 17 -32.59 34.18 23.22
CA SER A 17 -31.37 33.42 23.03
C SER A 17 -30.44 33.77 21.87
N THR A 18 -29.38 34.50 22.26
CA THR A 18 -28.04 33.89 22.33
C THR A 18 -27.74 32.92 21.19
N ARG A 19 -27.37 33.45 20.03
CA ARG A 19 -26.72 32.64 19.01
C ARG A 19 -25.22 32.66 19.21
N GLU A 20 -24.76 31.44 19.47
CA GLU A 20 -23.42 30.96 19.72
C GLU A 20 -22.37 31.48 18.74
N ALA A 21 -21.12 31.47 19.20
CA ALA A 21 -19.92 31.69 18.42
C ALA A 21 -19.89 30.81 17.15
N PRO A 22 -19.42 31.31 16.00
CA PRO A 22 -19.10 30.45 14.88
C PRO A 22 -17.78 29.71 15.19
N LEU A 23 -17.90 28.54 15.79
CA LEU A 23 -16.91 27.47 15.63
C LEU A 23 -17.20 26.80 14.29
N THR A 24 -16.39 27.10 13.28
CA THR A 24 -16.18 26.35 12.03
C THR A 24 -15.31 27.26 11.17
N ASP A 25 -14.28 26.85 10.46
CA ASP A 25 -13.80 25.53 10.13
C ASP A 25 -12.38 25.79 9.61
N THR A 26 -11.40 25.89 10.50
CA THR A 26 -10.00 25.82 10.06
C THR A 26 -9.68 24.36 9.89
N THR A 27 -10.23 23.75 8.84
CA THR A 27 -9.71 22.49 8.31
C THR A 27 -8.32 22.80 7.77
N PRO A 28 -7.22 22.37 8.42
CA PRO A 28 -5.93 22.47 7.77
C PRO A 28 -5.99 21.53 6.57
N LEU A 29 -5.58 22.04 5.41
CA LEU A 29 -5.43 21.28 4.17
C LEU A 29 -4.69 19.97 4.48
N ARG A 30 -5.46 18.88 4.59
CA ARG A 30 -4.93 17.53 4.71
C ARG A 30 -4.30 17.23 3.36
N LEU A 31 -2.99 17.40 3.28
CA LEU A 31 -2.20 16.83 2.19
C LEU A 31 -2.66 15.38 2.01
N PRO A 32 -2.98 14.93 0.79
CA PRO A 32 -3.20 13.51 0.55
C PRO A 32 -1.90 12.81 0.92
N CYS A 33 -1.92 11.99 1.97
CA CYS A 33 -0.79 11.13 2.30
C CYS A 33 -0.54 10.25 1.07
N PRO A 34 0.65 10.30 0.44
CA PRO A 34 0.95 9.34 -0.60
C PRO A 34 1.08 7.95 0.06
N ASP A 35 0.33 7.00 -0.48
CA ASP A 35 0.46 5.56 -0.27
C ASP A 35 -0.20 5.02 1.01
N VAL A 36 -1.52 5.10 1.03
CA VAL A 36 -2.32 3.92 1.36
C VAL A 36 -1.78 2.75 0.52
N ILE A 37 -1.32 1.65 1.14
CA ILE A 37 -1.40 0.36 0.43
C ILE A 37 -2.90 0.10 0.36
N ASP A 38 -3.48 0.62 -0.70
CA ASP A 38 -4.91 0.78 -0.87
C ASP A 38 -5.56 -0.60 -0.75
N ALA A 39 -6.74 -0.66 -0.14
CA ALA A 39 -7.55 -1.88 -0.17
C ALA A 39 -7.80 -2.33 -1.63
N ALA A 40 -7.68 -1.41 -2.60
CA ALA A 40 -7.64 -1.68 -4.03
C ALA A 40 -6.47 -2.60 -4.48
N SER A 41 -5.28 -2.52 -3.86
CA SER A 41 -4.12 -3.38 -4.15
C SER A 41 -4.34 -4.86 -3.75
N ARG A 42 -5.39 -5.16 -2.98
CA ARG A 42 -5.78 -6.55 -2.67
C ARG A 42 -6.52 -7.24 -3.82
N ARG A 43 -6.95 -6.48 -4.84
CA ARG A 43 -7.76 -6.99 -5.96
C ARG A 43 -7.06 -6.91 -7.32
N GLU A 44 -5.82 -6.45 -7.36
CA GLU A 44 -5.10 -6.32 -8.63
C GLU A 44 -4.84 -7.71 -9.22
N PRO A 45 -5.26 -7.96 -10.49
CA PRO A 45 -4.99 -9.22 -11.14
C PRO A 45 -3.48 -9.41 -11.32
N LEU A 46 -3.05 -10.67 -11.27
CA LEU A 46 -1.65 -11.00 -11.46
C LEU A 46 -1.26 -10.81 -12.94
N ASP A 47 -0.25 -9.97 -13.21
CA ASP A 47 0.23 -9.71 -14.57
C ASP A 47 0.76 -11.01 -15.21
N VAL A 48 0.71 -11.10 -16.54
CA VAL A 48 1.22 -12.22 -17.34
C VAL A 48 2.71 -12.45 -17.04
N ARG A 49 3.51 -11.39 -16.83
CA ARG A 49 4.93 -11.51 -16.45
C ARG A 49 5.08 -12.16 -15.08
N ALA A 50 4.25 -11.76 -14.13
CA ALA A 50 4.25 -12.29 -12.78
C ALA A 50 3.77 -13.74 -12.72
N GLN A 51 2.79 -14.11 -13.54
CA GLN A 51 2.37 -15.50 -13.75
C GLN A 51 3.50 -16.36 -14.30
N ARG A 52 4.22 -15.87 -15.32
CA ARG A 52 5.36 -16.58 -15.92
C ARG A 52 6.51 -16.75 -14.92
N LEU A 53 6.85 -15.68 -14.19
CA LEU A 53 7.86 -15.73 -13.15
C LEU A 53 7.48 -16.79 -12.10
N PHE A 54 6.26 -16.72 -11.57
CA PHE A 54 5.76 -17.69 -10.58
C PHE A 54 5.81 -19.15 -11.07
N ALA A 55 5.48 -19.38 -12.35
CA ALA A 55 5.56 -20.69 -12.95
C ALA A 55 7.00 -21.20 -13.09
N SER A 56 7.94 -20.29 -13.42
CA SER A 56 9.35 -20.62 -13.61
C SER A 56 10.13 -20.89 -12.32
N LEU A 57 9.65 -20.40 -11.17
CA LEU A 57 10.32 -20.59 -9.90
C LEU A 57 10.26 -22.06 -9.42
N PRO A 58 11.37 -22.61 -8.88
CA PRO A 58 11.35 -23.90 -8.20
C PRO A 58 10.39 -23.89 -7.02
N TYR A 59 9.86 -25.06 -6.66
CA TYR A 59 8.85 -25.19 -5.60
C TYR A 59 9.28 -24.56 -4.27
N ALA A 60 10.55 -24.72 -3.88
CA ALA A 60 11.10 -24.17 -2.64
C ALA A 60 11.12 -22.63 -2.58
N TYR A 61 11.03 -21.95 -3.72
CA TYR A 61 11.06 -20.49 -3.84
C TYR A 61 9.75 -19.92 -4.39
N ARG A 62 8.70 -20.75 -4.46
CA ARG A 62 7.39 -20.28 -4.92
C ARG A 62 6.74 -19.38 -3.88
N LEU A 63 6.43 -18.17 -4.32
CA LEU A 63 5.81 -17.10 -3.54
C LEU A 63 4.30 -17.31 -3.40
N SER A 64 3.87 -18.45 -2.85
CA SER A 64 2.46 -18.88 -2.87
C SER A 64 1.59 -18.04 -1.94
N VAL A 65 2.05 -17.81 -0.71
CA VAL A 65 1.36 -16.96 0.28
C VAL A 65 1.39 -15.51 -0.19
N THR A 66 2.53 -15.06 -0.70
CA THR A 66 2.70 -13.70 -1.21
C THR A 66 1.82 -13.45 -2.43
N ARG A 67 1.70 -14.41 -3.36
CA ARG A 67 0.76 -14.33 -4.49
C ARG A 67 -0.69 -14.17 -4.03
N GLN A 68 -1.09 -14.93 -3.01
CA GLN A 68 -2.48 -14.96 -2.55
C GLN A 68 -2.85 -13.70 -1.77
N ARG A 69 -1.94 -13.18 -0.93
CA ARG A 69 -2.21 -12.04 -0.04
C ARG A 69 -1.79 -10.69 -0.64
N PHE A 70 -0.75 -10.68 -1.47
CA PHE A 70 -0.09 -9.48 -1.99
C PHE A 70 0.25 -9.61 -3.49
N PRO A 71 -0.74 -9.77 -4.39
CA PRO A 71 -0.48 -9.95 -5.82
C PRO A 71 0.29 -8.79 -6.46
N HIS A 72 0.08 -7.56 -5.99
CA HIS A 72 0.82 -6.36 -6.42
C HIS A 72 2.33 -6.45 -6.11
N VAL A 73 2.72 -7.10 -5.01
CA VAL A 73 4.14 -7.34 -4.69
C VAL A 73 4.76 -8.25 -5.73
N LEU A 74 4.06 -9.33 -6.11
CA LEU A 74 4.52 -10.25 -7.13
C LEU A 74 4.61 -9.58 -8.51
N ASN A 75 3.68 -8.68 -8.83
CA ASN A 75 3.75 -7.84 -10.04
C ASN A 75 5.00 -6.94 -10.04
N ARG A 76 5.27 -6.24 -8.92
CA ARG A 76 6.50 -5.42 -8.78
C ARG A 76 7.77 -6.24 -8.93
N ILE A 77 7.81 -7.43 -8.30
CA ILE A 77 8.95 -8.35 -8.42
C ILE A 77 9.18 -8.73 -9.88
N ALA A 78 8.12 -9.10 -10.60
CA ALA A 78 8.23 -9.48 -12.00
C ALA A 78 8.67 -8.33 -12.92
N ALA A 79 8.32 -7.08 -12.59
CA ALA A 79 8.77 -5.90 -13.32
C ALA A 79 10.28 -5.66 -13.16
N GLU A 80 10.83 -5.90 -11.96
CA GLU A 80 12.24 -5.64 -11.65
C GLU A 80 13.16 -6.86 -11.79
N TRP A 81 12.61 -8.05 -12.09
CA TRP A 81 13.34 -9.32 -12.15
C TRP A 81 14.54 -9.31 -13.11
N GLY A 82 14.46 -8.55 -14.21
CA GLY A 82 15.55 -8.43 -15.19
C GLY A 82 16.64 -7.42 -14.81
N ALA A 83 16.45 -6.64 -13.74
CA ALA A 83 17.34 -5.56 -13.33
C ALA A 83 17.89 -5.83 -11.92
N PRO A 84 19.08 -6.44 -11.77
CA PRO A 84 19.55 -6.95 -10.49
C PRO A 84 19.64 -5.91 -9.37
N MET A 85 20.10 -4.69 -9.67
CA MET A 85 20.18 -3.63 -8.67
C MET A 85 18.78 -3.19 -8.21
N ARG A 86 17.84 -3.03 -9.13
CA ARG A 86 16.46 -2.60 -8.83
C ARG A 86 15.69 -3.69 -8.08
N PHE A 87 15.94 -4.96 -8.41
CA PHE A 87 15.40 -6.09 -7.65
C PHE A 87 15.91 -6.09 -6.21
N LEU A 88 17.21 -5.86 -5.98
CA LEU A 88 17.77 -5.84 -4.63
C LEU A 88 17.26 -4.65 -3.82
N GLU A 89 17.16 -3.47 -4.43
CA GLU A 89 16.55 -2.29 -3.81
C GLU A 89 15.08 -2.56 -3.43
N LEU A 90 14.33 -3.23 -4.32
CA LEU A 90 12.97 -3.67 -4.02
C LEU A 90 12.92 -4.67 -2.85
N MET A 91 13.82 -5.66 -2.81
CA MET A 91 13.89 -6.61 -1.69
C MET A 91 14.22 -5.91 -0.37
N ASP A 92 15.15 -4.96 -0.37
CA ASP A 92 15.46 -4.17 0.82
C ASP A 92 14.28 -3.27 1.23
N GLU A 93 13.52 -2.71 0.28
CA GLU A 93 12.29 -1.96 0.56
C GLU A 93 11.18 -2.83 1.17
N LEU A 94 11.03 -4.07 0.70
CA LEU A 94 10.01 -5.01 1.16
C LEU A 94 10.36 -5.68 2.49
N LEU A 95 11.63 -6.00 2.71
CA LEU A 95 12.11 -6.72 3.89
C LEU A 95 12.53 -5.79 5.04
N MET A 96 12.97 -4.57 4.75
CA MET A 96 13.25 -3.59 5.80
C MET A 96 11.97 -2.85 6.15
N ASP A 97 11.42 -3.18 7.32
CA ASP A 97 10.27 -2.49 7.92
C ASP A 97 10.66 -1.08 8.44
N ARG A 98 11.06 -0.19 7.53
CA ARG A 98 11.36 1.22 7.84
C ARG A 98 10.12 2.11 7.77
N ARG A 99 8.95 1.52 7.53
CA ARG A 99 7.69 2.26 7.33
C ARG A 99 6.87 2.16 8.61
N GLY A 100 7.24 2.98 9.60
CA GLY A 100 6.47 3.10 10.84
C GLY A 100 4.97 3.30 10.56
N ASN A 101 4.14 2.59 11.33
CA ASN A 101 2.67 2.60 11.28
C ASN A 101 2.01 1.81 10.12
N ARG A 102 2.67 0.81 9.51
CA ARG A 102 2.01 -0.19 8.66
C ARG A 102 1.98 -1.56 9.34
N GLU A 103 0.92 -2.33 9.12
CA GLU A 103 0.96 -3.78 9.35
C GLU A 103 2.01 -4.35 8.39
N GLY A 104 3.15 -4.79 8.91
CA GLY A 104 4.21 -5.42 8.13
C GLY A 104 3.73 -6.70 7.41
N PHE A 105 4.63 -7.35 6.69
CA PHE A 105 4.31 -8.63 6.08
C PHE A 105 4.12 -9.72 7.14
N PRO A 106 3.17 -10.66 6.94
CA PRO A 106 3.10 -11.85 7.76
C PRO A 106 4.40 -12.66 7.61
N PHE A 107 4.78 -13.39 8.66
CA PHE A 107 6.03 -14.14 8.70
C PHE A 107 6.25 -15.02 7.47
N ASP A 108 5.21 -15.74 7.01
CA ASP A 108 5.30 -16.60 5.84
C ASP A 108 5.69 -15.85 4.56
N SER A 109 5.15 -14.64 4.36
CA SER A 109 5.52 -13.79 3.22
C SER A 109 6.94 -13.26 3.34
N VAL A 110 7.39 -12.90 4.55
CA VAL A 110 8.78 -12.48 4.78
C VAL A 110 9.75 -13.62 4.47
N LEU A 111 9.42 -14.84 4.91
CA LEU A 111 10.23 -16.03 4.66
C LEU A 111 10.31 -16.33 3.15
N GLU A 112 9.17 -16.32 2.45
CA GLU A 112 9.11 -16.48 1.00
C GLU A 112 9.98 -15.44 0.25
N LEU A 113 9.86 -14.17 0.62
CA LEU A 113 10.65 -13.08 0.01
C LEU A 113 12.15 -13.19 0.32
N THR A 114 12.51 -13.62 1.54
CA THR A 114 13.90 -13.84 1.94
C THR A 114 14.52 -14.99 1.14
N ASN A 115 13.81 -16.11 1.03
CA ASN A 115 14.27 -17.26 0.25
C ASN A 115 14.41 -16.92 -1.24
N LEU A 116 13.50 -16.12 -1.79
CA LEU A 116 13.58 -15.63 -3.17
C LEU A 116 14.82 -14.76 -3.38
N ARG A 117 15.13 -13.85 -2.46
CA ARG A 117 16.33 -13.00 -2.53
C ARG A 117 17.60 -13.85 -2.59
N GLU A 118 17.71 -14.85 -1.73
CA GLU A 118 18.86 -15.76 -1.72
C GLU A 118 18.96 -16.57 -3.02
N TYR A 119 17.83 -17.11 -3.51
CA TYR A 119 17.79 -17.80 -4.80
C TYR A 119 18.25 -16.89 -5.95
N TYR A 120 17.79 -15.64 -5.98
CA TYR A 120 18.17 -14.69 -7.02
C TYR A 120 19.68 -14.39 -7.02
N LEU A 121 20.27 -14.21 -5.84
CA LEU A 121 21.69 -13.93 -5.66
C LEU A 121 22.60 -15.12 -6.00
N ASN A 122 22.13 -16.34 -5.73
CA ASN A 122 22.94 -17.55 -5.87
C ASN A 122 22.78 -18.21 -7.25
N GLU A 123 21.55 -18.31 -7.75
CA GLU A 123 21.22 -19.13 -8.93
C GLU A 123 20.94 -18.29 -10.18
N VAL A 124 20.22 -17.17 -10.04
CA VAL A 124 19.80 -16.35 -11.20
C VAL A 124 20.93 -15.44 -11.67
N GLN A 125 21.68 -14.86 -10.73
CA GLN A 125 22.76 -13.92 -11.00
C GLN A 125 24.08 -14.43 -10.43
N VAL A 126 24.60 -15.52 -10.99
CA VAL A 126 25.85 -16.15 -10.56
C VAL A 126 26.98 -15.11 -10.50
N GLY A 127 27.56 -14.94 -9.31
CA GLY A 127 28.67 -14.00 -9.07
C GLY A 127 28.26 -12.55 -8.80
N LEU A 128 26.96 -12.20 -8.79
CA LEU A 128 26.50 -10.85 -8.41
C LEU A 128 26.87 -10.52 -6.97
N ARG A 129 26.70 -11.47 -6.05
CA ARG A 129 27.12 -11.32 -4.65
C ARG A 129 28.59 -10.92 -4.53
N LYS A 130 29.47 -11.65 -5.22
CA LYS A 130 30.92 -11.34 -5.29
C LYS A 130 31.19 -9.96 -5.87
N ARG A 131 30.44 -9.53 -6.90
CA ARG A 131 30.57 -8.19 -7.50
C ARG A 131 30.09 -7.07 -6.58
N LEU A 132 29.04 -7.31 -5.81
CA LEU A 132 28.55 -6.35 -4.81
C LEU A 132 29.53 -6.21 -3.65
N GLU A 133 30.07 -7.32 -3.17
CA GLU A 133 31.13 -7.35 -2.15
C GLU A 133 32.37 -6.59 -2.65
N ALA A 134 32.82 -6.85 -3.88
CA ALA A 134 33.93 -6.13 -4.49
C ALA A 134 33.69 -4.61 -4.65
N ARG A 135 32.44 -4.16 -4.84
CA ARG A 135 32.11 -2.72 -4.85
C ARG A 135 32.03 -2.10 -3.46
N ARG A 136 31.72 -2.90 -2.43
CA ARG A 136 31.57 -2.44 -1.05
C ARG A 136 32.90 -2.43 -0.28
N SER A 137 33.89 -3.18 -0.73
CA SER A 137 35.26 -3.07 -0.24
C SER A 137 36.06 -2.07 -1.08
N PRO A 138 36.31 -0.84 -0.61
CA PRO A 138 37.59 -0.23 -0.86
C PRO A 138 38.61 -0.99 -0.01
N TRP A 139 39.78 -1.33 -0.56
CA TRP A 139 40.91 -1.99 0.11
C TRP A 139 40.85 -3.52 0.17
#